data_AF-A0A2V3JG69-F1
#
_entry.id   AF-A0A2V3JG69-F1
#
_cell.length_a   1.000
_cell.length_b   1.000
_cell.length_c   1.000
_cell.angle_alpha   90.00
_cell.angle_beta   90.00
_cell.angle_gamma   90.00
#
_symmetry.space_group_name_H-M   'P 1'
#
loop_
_entity.id
_entity.type
_entity.pdbx_description
1 polymer ?
#
loop_
_entity_poly.entity_id
_entity_poly.type
_entity_poly.pdbx_seq_one_letter_code
_entity_poly.pdbx_strand_id
1 'polypeptide(L)'
;MMKMEFGEFLAAPECKVVIVTYPDLFRTEAWLRHGKFSSEYRELSAVIVLDPADMAKIEVKDGDLVEVLGEEGVVVVRVKESEKEHPGIGYMPEGAWANVLGAGPASAKVGRSQQEILAIEDVYRR
;
A
#
# COMPACT_ATOMS: atom_id res chain seq x y z
N MET A 1 27.21 20.46 -10.41
CA MET A 1 26.48 21.04 -9.27
C MET A 1 24.99 20.88 -9.59
N MET A 2 24.31 19.91 -8.98
CA MET A 2 22.89 19.69 -9.22
C MET A 2 22.13 20.76 -8.40
N LYS A 3 21.47 21.70 -9.09
CA LYS A 3 20.56 22.66 -8.45
C LYS A 3 19.30 21.88 -8.09
N MET A 4 19.18 21.47 -6.83
CA MET A 4 17.89 21.08 -6.28
C MET A 4 17.16 22.35 -5.88
N GLU A 5 15.94 22.52 -6.37
CA GLU A 5 15.10 23.68 -6.07
C GLU A 5 14.54 23.51 -4.65
N PHE A 6 14.46 24.60 -3.88
CA PHE A 6 14.09 24.58 -2.45
C PHE A 6 12.74 23.87 -2.16
N GLY A 7 11.85 23.79 -3.15
CA GLY A 7 10.59 23.05 -3.07
C GLY A 7 10.75 21.52 -3.02
N GLU A 8 11.78 20.94 -3.64
CA GLU A 8 12.06 19.49 -3.57
C GLU A 8 12.45 19.06 -2.15
N PHE A 9 12.99 19.98 -1.35
CA PHE A 9 13.34 19.72 0.06
C PHE A 9 12.11 19.61 0.98
N LEU A 10 10.95 20.12 0.55
CA LEU A 10 9.70 20.08 1.32
C LEU A 10 8.79 18.91 0.90
N ALA A 11 9.12 18.21 -0.18
CA ALA A 11 8.34 17.07 -0.62
C ALA A 11 8.43 15.95 0.43
N ALA A 12 7.28 15.38 0.79
CA ALA A 12 7.25 14.23 1.68
C ALA A 12 8.09 13.10 1.06
N PRO A 13 8.89 12.38 1.87
CA PRO A 13 9.74 11.33 1.34
C PRO A 13 8.89 10.20 0.74
N GLU A 14 9.25 9.80 -0.49
CA GLU A 14 8.61 8.71 -1.24
C GLU A 14 9.65 7.66 -1.63
N CYS A 15 9.25 6.39 -1.67
CA CYS A 15 10.06 5.29 -2.22
C CYS A 15 9.36 4.66 -3.44
N LYS A 16 10.15 4.15 -4.38
CA LYS A 16 9.64 3.39 -5.54
C LYS A 16 9.67 1.91 -5.24
N VAL A 17 8.57 1.22 -5.53
CA VAL A 17 8.45 -0.22 -5.36
C VAL A 17 7.77 -0.86 -6.56
N VAL A 18 8.03 -2.15 -6.77
CA VAL A 18 7.21 -3.02 -7.59
C VAL A 18 6.22 -3.73 -6.67
N ILE A 19 4.92 -3.54 -6.94
CA ILE A 19 3.84 -4.19 -6.21
C ILE A 19 3.67 -5.60 -6.73
N VAL A 20 3.75 -6.59 -5.85
CA VAL A 20 3.46 -7.99 -6.16
C VAL A 20 2.23 -8.41 -5.37
N THR A 21 1.21 -8.90 -6.08
CA THR A 21 -0.03 -9.37 -5.46
C THR A 21 0.03 -10.85 -5.13
N TYR A 22 -0.59 -11.26 -4.02
CA TYR A 22 -0.65 -12.66 -3.62
C TYR A 22 -2.02 -13.06 -3.05
N PRO A 23 -2.43 -14.32 -3.19
CA PRO A 23 -3.61 -14.83 -2.52
C PRO A 23 -3.35 -15.02 -1.02
N ASP A 24 -4.24 -14.51 -0.18
CA ASP A 24 -4.16 -14.64 1.28
C ASP A 24 -5.34 -15.45 1.85
N LEU A 25 -5.03 -16.46 2.66
CA LEU A 25 -6.02 -17.40 3.20
C LEU A 25 -6.99 -16.71 4.16
N PHE A 26 -6.48 -15.90 5.08
CA PHE A 26 -7.29 -15.24 6.10
C PHE A 26 -8.22 -14.20 5.49
N ARG A 27 -7.72 -13.42 4.54
CA ARG A 27 -8.52 -12.51 3.71
C ARG A 27 -9.64 -13.26 2.97
N THR A 28 -9.32 -14.43 2.40
CA THR A 28 -10.32 -15.27 1.70
C THR A 28 -11.40 -15.75 2.66
N GLU A 29 -11.01 -16.22 3.85
CA GLU A 29 -11.95 -16.66 4.87
C GLU A 29 -12.85 -15.53 5.34
N ALA A 30 -12.29 -14.35 5.63
CA ALA A 30 -13.05 -13.15 5.99
C ALA A 30 -14.07 -12.77 4.91
N TRP A 31 -13.68 -12.84 3.62
CA TRP A 31 -14.62 -12.63 2.52
C TRP A 31 -15.77 -13.64 2.53
N LEU A 32 -15.46 -14.93 2.68
CA LEU A 32 -16.46 -15.99 2.64
C LEU A 32 -17.41 -15.97 3.84
N ARG A 33 -16.92 -15.62 5.03
CA ARG A 33 -17.71 -15.61 6.28
C ARG A 33 -18.48 -14.32 6.51
N HIS A 34 -17.85 -13.18 6.22
CA HIS A 34 -18.34 -11.86 6.63
C HIS A 34 -18.62 -10.93 5.44
N GLY A 35 -18.24 -11.33 4.23
CA GLY A 35 -18.44 -10.55 3.02
C GLY A 35 -17.38 -9.47 2.81
N LYS A 36 -17.31 -8.96 1.58
CA LYS A 36 -16.30 -7.98 1.16
C LYS A 36 -16.44 -6.59 1.81
N PHE A 37 -17.61 -6.30 2.39
CA PHE A 37 -17.92 -5.04 3.08
C PHE A 37 -17.61 -5.08 4.58
N SER A 38 -17.10 -6.21 5.09
CA SER A 38 -16.73 -6.33 6.49
C SER A 38 -15.46 -5.54 6.81
N SER A 39 -15.37 -5.07 8.07
CA SER A 39 -14.14 -4.45 8.60
C SER A 39 -12.97 -5.42 8.56
N GLU A 40 -13.21 -6.70 8.84
CA GLU A 40 -12.18 -7.75 8.83
C GLU A 40 -11.60 -7.95 7.42
N TYR A 41 -12.44 -8.03 6.39
CA TYR A 41 -11.96 -8.10 5.01
C TYR A 41 -11.13 -6.86 4.65
N ARG A 42 -11.57 -5.66 5.08
CA ARG A 42 -10.81 -4.41 4.87
C ARG A 42 -9.45 -4.46 5.56
N GLU A 43 -9.39 -4.84 6.82
CA GLU A 43 -8.15 -4.89 7.61
C GLU A 43 -7.14 -5.89 7.04
N LEU A 44 -7.62 -7.00 6.47
CA LEU A 44 -6.77 -8.01 5.84
C LEU A 44 -6.37 -7.65 4.41
N SER A 45 -7.18 -6.87 3.67
CA SER A 45 -6.92 -6.53 2.27
C SER A 45 -6.20 -5.20 2.07
N ALA A 46 -6.43 -4.23 2.94
CA ALA A 46 -5.88 -2.88 2.84
C ALA A 46 -4.50 -2.79 3.51
N VAL A 47 -3.59 -3.65 3.07
CA VAL A 47 -2.24 -3.82 3.64
C VAL A 47 -1.20 -3.86 2.53
N ILE A 48 -0.04 -3.27 2.78
CA ILE A 48 1.18 -3.47 2.00
C ILE A 48 2.31 -3.92 2.93
N VAL A 49 2.98 -5.01 2.60
CA VAL A 49 4.17 -5.49 3.31
C VAL A 49 5.40 -4.89 2.62
N LEU A 50 6.23 -4.17 3.38
CA LEU A 50 7.41 -3.47 2.89
C LEU A 50 8.68 -3.94 3.59
N ASP A 51 9.80 -3.79 2.89
CA ASP A 51 11.13 -3.97 3.47
C ASP A 51 11.42 -2.88 4.52
N PRO A 52 12.07 -3.21 5.65
CA PRO A 52 12.44 -2.23 6.67
C PRO A 52 13.24 -1.03 6.12
N ALA A 53 14.11 -1.25 5.13
CA ALA A 53 14.90 -0.19 4.51
C ALA A 53 14.04 0.74 3.64
N ASP A 54 12.97 0.25 3.03
CA ASP A 54 12.03 1.09 2.28
C ASP A 54 11.11 1.88 3.22
N MET A 55 10.68 1.27 4.32
CA MET A 55 9.93 1.97 5.38
C MET A 55 10.74 3.10 6.00
N ALA A 56 12.03 2.87 6.27
CA ALA A 56 12.93 3.89 6.79
C ALA A 56 13.08 5.09 5.85
N LYS A 57 13.12 4.88 4.52
CA LYS A 57 13.22 5.97 3.53
C LYS A 57 12.04 6.92 3.59
N ILE A 58 10.83 6.40 3.87
CA ILE A 58 9.59 7.17 3.96
C ILE A 58 9.18 7.48 5.40
N GLU A 59 10.08 7.20 6.36
CA GLU A 59 9.97 7.48 7.78
C GLU A 59 8.74 6.87 8.48
N VAL A 60 8.23 5.72 8.01
CA VAL A 60 7.06 5.03 8.58
C VAL A 60 7.46 3.85 9.47
N LYS A 61 6.55 3.48 10.37
CA LYS A 61 6.67 2.31 11.25
C LYS A 61 5.58 1.29 10.95
N ASP A 62 5.76 0.06 11.44
CA ASP A 62 4.72 -0.96 11.36
C ASP A 62 3.37 -0.43 11.86
N GLY A 63 2.32 -0.62 11.07
CA GLY A 63 0.98 -0.16 11.37
C GLY A 63 0.66 1.27 10.93
N ASP A 64 1.62 2.09 10.49
CA ASP A 64 1.35 3.41 9.91
C ASP A 64 0.52 3.30 8.62
N LEU A 65 -0.04 4.42 8.16
CA LEU A 65 -0.74 4.50 6.88
C LEU A 65 0.17 5.08 5.81
N VAL A 66 0.11 4.47 4.63
CA VAL A 66 0.84 4.89 3.44
C VAL A 66 -0.11 5.08 2.27
N GLU A 67 0.18 6.07 1.46
CA GLU A 67 -0.43 6.27 0.15
C GLU A 67 0.43 5.54 -0.88
N VAL A 68 -0.23 4.75 -1.71
CA VAL A 68 0.38 3.98 -2.80
C VAL A 68 -0.18 4.53 -4.10
N LEU A 69 0.68 5.16 -4.88
CA LEU A 69 0.37 5.75 -6.17
C LEU A 69 0.90 4.84 -7.29
N GLY A 70 -0.02 4.13 -7.95
CA GLY A 70 0.25 3.36 -9.16
C GLY A 70 -0.11 4.15 -10.43
N GLU A 71 0.05 3.52 -11.59
CA GLU A 71 -0.32 4.14 -12.88
C GLU A 71 -1.84 4.25 -13.06
N GLU A 72 -2.59 3.25 -12.59
CA GLU A 72 -4.05 3.15 -12.76
C GLU A 72 -4.84 3.84 -11.64
N GLY A 73 -4.20 4.15 -10.50
CA GLY A 73 -4.91 4.70 -9.37
C GLY A 73 -4.07 4.92 -8.12
N VAL A 74 -4.75 5.38 -7.06
CA VAL A 74 -4.17 5.68 -5.75
C VAL A 74 -4.98 5.05 -4.65
N VAL A 75 -4.31 4.47 -3.67
CA VAL A 75 -4.94 3.88 -2.48
C VAL A 75 -4.18 4.22 -1.21
N VAL A 76 -4.91 4.25 -0.10
CA VAL A 76 -4.32 4.35 1.24
C VAL A 76 -4.47 2.99 1.91
N VAL A 77 -3.36 2.45 2.41
CA VAL A 77 -3.28 1.12 3.04
C VAL A 77 -2.38 1.18 4.27
N ARG A 78 -2.50 0.16 5.12
CA ARG A 78 -1.63 0.00 6.29
C ARG A 78 -0.31 -0.64 5.88
N VAL A 79 0.82 -0.10 6.35
CA VAL A 79 2.12 -0.75 6.16
C VAL A 79 2.31 -1.86 7.19
N LYS A 80 2.86 -2.98 6.75
CA LYS A 80 3.43 -4.02 7.61
C LYS A 80 4.91 -4.18 7.33
N GLU A 81 5.70 -4.30 8.38
CA GLU A 81 7.12 -4.61 8.25
C GLU A 81 7.31 -6.08 7.85
N SER A 82 8.20 -6.33 6.89
CA SER A 82 8.54 -7.69 6.47
C SER A 82 9.53 -8.36 7.40
N GLU A 83 9.37 -9.67 7.60
CA GLU A 83 10.35 -10.51 8.29
C GLU A 83 11.59 -10.83 7.43
N LYS A 84 11.51 -10.63 6.11
CA LYS A 84 12.59 -10.95 5.16
C LYS A 84 12.92 -9.75 4.30
N GLU A 85 14.21 -9.58 4.01
CA GLU A 85 14.66 -8.50 3.14
C GLU A 85 14.19 -8.70 1.70
N HIS A 86 13.62 -7.65 1.13
CA HIS A 86 13.16 -7.56 -0.26
C HIS A 86 13.04 -6.09 -0.73
N PRO A 87 14.16 -5.32 -0.71
CA PRO A 87 14.12 -3.90 -1.03
C PRO A 87 13.58 -3.65 -2.44
N GLY A 88 12.72 -2.65 -2.57
CA GLY A 88 12.06 -2.26 -3.81
C GLY A 88 10.84 -3.11 -4.18
N ILE A 89 10.40 -4.03 -3.32
CA ILE A 89 9.21 -4.85 -3.54
C ILE A 89 8.19 -4.60 -2.43
N GLY A 90 6.94 -4.32 -2.82
CA GLY A 90 5.81 -4.24 -1.91
C GLY A 90 4.82 -5.37 -2.15
N TYR A 91 4.51 -6.16 -1.13
CA TYR A 91 3.54 -7.25 -1.27
C TYR A 91 2.16 -6.81 -0.82
N MET A 92 1.15 -7.03 -1.65
CA MET A 92 -0.24 -6.72 -1.31
C MET A 92 -1.11 -7.97 -1.47
N PRO A 93 -2.02 -8.26 -0.53
CA PRO A 93 -3.07 -9.23 -0.76
C PRO A 93 -3.89 -8.83 -1.99
N GLU A 94 -4.23 -9.80 -2.83
CA GLU A 94 -5.22 -9.61 -3.88
C GLU A 94 -6.53 -9.05 -3.27
N GLY A 95 -7.13 -8.05 -3.91
CA GLY A 95 -8.36 -7.43 -3.38
C GLY A 95 -8.63 -6.06 -3.97
N ALA A 96 -9.65 -5.38 -3.44
CA ALA A 96 -10.12 -4.10 -3.99
C ALA A 96 -9.00 -3.04 -4.09
N TRP A 97 -8.17 -2.90 -3.05
CA TRP A 97 -7.07 -1.93 -3.02
C TRP A 97 -5.97 -2.25 -4.04
N ALA A 98 -5.56 -3.52 -4.16
CA ALA A 98 -4.58 -3.92 -5.16
C ALA A 98 -5.11 -3.78 -6.60
N ASN A 99 -6.41 -4.02 -6.81
CA ASN A 99 -7.04 -3.90 -8.13
C ASN A 99 -7.09 -2.45 -8.63
N VAL A 100 -7.26 -1.46 -7.73
CA VAL A 100 -7.18 -0.03 -8.10
C VAL A 100 -5.80 0.33 -8.66
N LEU A 101 -4.76 -0.39 -8.26
CA LEU A 101 -3.38 -0.17 -8.72
C LEU A 101 -3.04 -0.95 -10.01
N GLY A 102 -4.01 -1.67 -10.60
CA GLY A 102 -3.84 -2.42 -11.84
C GLY A 102 -3.52 -3.92 -11.68
N ALA A 103 -3.50 -4.44 -10.44
CA ALA A 103 -3.03 -5.79 -10.08
C ALA A 103 -1.55 -6.07 -10.48
N GLY A 104 -0.85 -6.90 -9.69
CA GLY A 104 0.61 -7.03 -9.80
C GLY A 104 1.08 -7.95 -10.94
N PRO A 105 2.34 -7.79 -11.42
CA PRO A 105 3.33 -6.82 -10.96
C PRO A 105 3.13 -5.41 -11.55
N ALA A 106 3.12 -4.37 -10.72
CA ALA A 106 2.93 -2.98 -11.13
C ALA A 106 3.92 -2.03 -10.43
N SER A 107 4.43 -1.00 -11.13
CA SER A 107 5.31 0.00 -10.52
C SER A 107 4.50 1.02 -9.74
N ALA A 108 4.95 1.38 -8.54
CA ALA A 108 4.28 2.38 -7.71
C ALA A 108 5.27 3.24 -6.92
N LYS A 109 4.78 4.39 -6.47
CA LYS A 109 5.40 5.20 -5.43
C LYS A 109 4.64 5.04 -4.13
N VAL A 110 5.37 4.97 -3.03
CA VAL A 110 4.80 4.86 -1.68
C VAL A 110 5.31 6.01 -0.83
N GLY A 111 4.42 6.63 -0.07
CA GLY A 111 4.75 7.69 0.89
C GLY A 111 3.82 7.63 2.10
N ARG A 112 4.18 8.31 3.19
CA ARG A 112 3.32 8.41 4.37
C ARG A 112 2.00 9.10 4.02
N SER A 113 0.87 8.56 4.49
CA SER A 113 -0.44 9.19 4.36
C SER A 113 -0.95 9.74 5.68
N GLN A 114 -1.68 10.85 5.61
CA GLN A 114 -2.50 11.39 6.71
C GLN A 114 -4.00 11.08 6.53
N GLN A 115 -4.37 10.44 5.43
CA GLN A 115 -5.74 10.06 5.13
C GLN A 115 -6.06 8.69 5.73
N GLU A 116 -7.35 8.44 5.96
CA GLU A 116 -7.81 7.14 6.43
C GLU A 116 -7.98 6.14 5.28
N ILE A 117 -7.98 4.86 5.62
CA ILE A 117 -8.31 3.78 4.67
C ILE A 117 -9.80 3.88 4.33
N LEU A 118 -10.09 4.12 3.06
CA LEU A 118 -11.46 4.23 2.54
C LEU A 118 -12.28 2.95 2.80
N ALA A 119 -13.60 3.12 2.90
CA ALA A 119 -14.53 2.00 2.86
C ALA A 119 -14.54 1.38 1.45
N ILE A 120 -14.78 0.07 1.34
CA ILE A 120 -14.68 -0.64 0.07
C ILE A 120 -15.73 -0.15 -0.96
N GLU A 121 -16.88 0.35 -0.49
CA GLU A 121 -17.92 0.97 -1.31
C GLU A 121 -17.39 2.19 -2.04
N ASP A 122 -16.55 2.98 -1.36
CA ASP A 122 -15.96 4.19 -1.93
C ASP A 122 -14.75 3.88 -2.82
N VAL A 123 -14.08 2.74 -2.60
CA VAL A 123 -13.04 2.21 -3.50
C VAL A 123 -13.63 1.89 -4.87
N TYR A 124 -14.79 1.23 -4.93
CA TYR A 124 -15.43 0.83 -6.19
C TYR A 124 -16.29 1.93 -6.86
N ARG A 125 -16.50 3.08 -6.21
CA ARG A 125 -17.26 4.20 -6.80
C ARG A 125 -16.38 5.14 -7.64
N ARG A 126 -15.06 4.97 -7.60
CA ARG A 126 -14.08 5.83 -8.28
C ARG A 126 -13.83 5.40 -9.72
#